data_AF-A0A1G5Y0Y6-F1
#
_entry.id   AF-A0A1G5Y0Y6-F1
#
_cell.length_a   1.000
_cell.length_b   1.000
_cell.length_c   1.000
_cell.angle_alpha   90.00
_cell.angle_beta   90.00
_cell.angle_gamma   90.00
#
_symmetry.space_group_name_H-M   'P 1'
#
loop_
_entity.id
_entity.type
_entity.pdbx_description
1 polymer ?
#
loop_
_entity_poly.entity_id
_entity_poly.type
_entity_poly.pdbx_seq_one_letter_code
_entity_poly.pdbx_strand_id
1 'polypeptide(L)'
;MSSNLFYKLKMRKYLWIVGLMCWSCGPISERKQPPPSLQQLAQSDLNLTGEQLANGYCAACHLKPEPEVLDRITWETSVLPDMRKRMGLYLEEDLGTVLPQDGGVPEGIYSKIQYISRENWAKLLTYYLENAPEKPLPQIEKINPKNGIPGFELEIPNFPFVRPSLTTMVRVHPKTGNLWLGHRFRLLYVLDSKNGFSQLDSINTPIAPVEIKWSSDTDFDLLSMGLMDRANDSLGVLGKYSNSGKSWQSFPIQEKLMRPVHVEYSDFNGDGKEDCVISHFGNHLGKLSLYLTKNDGFEEIILKKDPGARRTIAVDFDGDGDMDILALMTQAKEAIVLFENQGDGKLRERVLLAFQPAFGSNDLRYEDMTGDGLPDLILVNGDNADQSQILKNYHGVRIFENNGKGKFTEKWFYPMHGATGLEVDDFDQDGDMDLIAIAFFPDRNQTPRQDLIYFQQGDKSKYDPFILENAPEFNWLTITKGDLDGDGDQDLVIGTFAFDELYKAPTSTWSPFIILRNSLK
;
A
#
# COMPACT_ATOMS: atom_id res chain seq x y z
N MET A 1 -69.18 -18.62 -40.55
CA MET A 1 -70.41 -19.29 -40.07
C MET A 1 -69.94 -20.31 -39.04
N SER A 2 -70.31 -20.31 -37.77
CA SER A 2 -71.49 -19.81 -37.09
C SER A 2 -71.15 -19.48 -35.63
N SER A 3 -71.72 -18.39 -35.16
CA SER A 3 -71.83 -17.86 -33.81
C SER A 3 -72.76 -18.68 -32.91
N ASN A 4 -72.52 -18.65 -31.59
CA ASN A 4 -73.47 -18.42 -30.47
C ASN A 4 -72.81 -18.89 -29.16
N LEU A 5 -72.30 -17.99 -28.29
CA LEU A 5 -73.00 -17.18 -27.29
C LEU A 5 -73.77 -18.01 -26.23
N PHE A 6 -73.19 -18.17 -25.04
CA PHE A 6 -73.95 -18.16 -23.79
C PHE A 6 -73.10 -17.59 -22.64
N TYR A 7 -73.64 -16.53 -22.05
CA TYR A 7 -73.17 -15.77 -20.89
C TYR A 7 -73.21 -16.59 -19.60
N LYS A 8 -72.19 -16.43 -18.74
CA LYS A 8 -72.38 -16.47 -17.27
C LYS A 8 -71.42 -15.49 -16.60
N LEU A 9 -72.01 -14.42 -16.05
CA LEU A 9 -71.39 -13.47 -15.13
C LEU A 9 -70.88 -14.21 -13.87
N LYS A 10 -69.64 -13.91 -13.46
CA LYS A 10 -69.27 -13.82 -12.04
C LYS A 10 -68.29 -12.66 -11.83
N MET A 11 -68.76 -11.68 -11.07
CA MET A 11 -68.00 -10.54 -10.55
C MET A 11 -66.95 -10.98 -9.52
N ARG A 12 -65.99 -10.06 -9.29
CA ARG A 12 -65.14 -9.85 -8.09
C ARG A 12 -63.84 -10.65 -8.01
N LYS A 13 -62.70 -10.02 -8.28
CA LYS A 13 -61.91 -9.13 -7.39
C LYS A 13 -60.55 -8.87 -8.06
N TYR A 14 -60.20 -7.60 -8.25
CA TYR A 14 -58.83 -7.20 -8.55
C TYR A 14 -57.97 -7.46 -7.32
N LEU A 15 -57.01 -8.38 -7.41
CA LEU A 15 -55.88 -8.45 -6.49
C LEU A 15 -54.67 -7.90 -7.23
N TRP A 16 -54.24 -6.71 -6.81
CA TRP A 16 -52.92 -6.19 -7.05
C TRP A 16 -51.92 -7.10 -6.34
N ILE A 17 -51.19 -7.92 -7.09
CA ILE A 17 -50.00 -8.58 -6.56
C ILE A 17 -48.88 -7.55 -6.64
N VAL A 18 -48.64 -6.90 -5.51
CA VAL A 18 -47.43 -6.14 -5.23
C VAL A 18 -46.27 -7.11 -5.35
N GLY A 19 -45.39 -6.86 -6.34
CA GLY A 19 -44.14 -7.59 -6.48
C GLY A 19 -43.30 -7.38 -5.22
N LEU A 20 -43.01 -8.47 -4.51
CA LEU A 20 -41.94 -8.53 -3.54
C LEU A 20 -40.61 -8.33 -4.30
N MET A 21 -40.10 -7.09 -4.32
CA MET A 21 -38.69 -6.85 -4.56
C MET A 21 -37.95 -7.30 -3.29
N CYS A 22 -37.44 -8.53 -3.31
CA CYS A 22 -36.31 -8.91 -2.48
C CYS A 22 -35.14 -8.03 -2.92
N TRP A 23 -34.78 -7.04 -2.12
CA TRP A 23 -33.48 -6.38 -2.23
C TRP A 23 -32.43 -7.38 -1.77
N SER A 24 -31.87 -8.11 -2.74
CA SER A 24 -30.57 -8.73 -2.60
C SER A 24 -29.52 -7.62 -2.49
N CYS A 25 -28.67 -7.68 -1.46
CA CYS A 25 -27.46 -6.86 -1.39
C CYS A 25 -26.55 -7.23 -2.57
N GLY A 26 -26.66 -6.47 -3.67
CA GLY A 26 -25.68 -6.50 -4.75
C GLY A 26 -24.38 -5.83 -4.30
N PRO A 27 -23.25 -6.13 -4.98
CA PRO A 27 -22.01 -5.40 -4.78
C PRO A 27 -22.19 -3.89 -5.04
N ILE A 28 -21.33 -3.09 -4.43
CA ILE A 28 -21.42 -1.63 -4.29
C ILE A 28 -21.62 -0.86 -5.62
N SER A 29 -21.36 -1.48 -6.77
CA SER A 29 -21.51 -0.86 -8.09
C SER A 29 -22.95 -0.57 -8.54
N GLU A 30 -23.99 -0.98 -7.79
CA GLU A 30 -25.41 -0.79 -8.20
C GLU A 30 -26.23 0.22 -7.36
N ARG A 31 -25.62 0.95 -6.40
CA ARG A 31 -26.37 2.01 -5.68
C ARG A 31 -26.62 3.22 -6.59
N LYS A 32 -27.88 3.41 -7.00
CA LYS A 32 -28.34 4.57 -7.81
C LYS A 32 -28.30 5.93 -7.08
N GLN A 33 -28.12 5.93 -5.76
CA GLN A 33 -27.94 7.16 -4.97
C GLN A 33 -26.72 7.02 -4.07
N PRO A 34 -25.93 8.10 -3.89
CA PRO A 34 -24.81 8.10 -2.96
C PRO A 34 -25.33 7.83 -1.54
N PRO A 35 -24.52 7.21 -0.67
CA PRO A 35 -24.87 7.07 0.74
C PRO A 35 -25.16 8.45 1.35
N PRO A 36 -26.12 8.55 2.29
CA PRO A 36 -26.45 9.82 2.93
C PRO A 36 -25.23 10.39 3.67
N SER A 37 -25.11 11.71 3.68
CA SER A 37 -24.05 12.37 4.45
C SER A 37 -24.22 12.13 5.95
N LEU A 38 -23.14 12.25 6.72
CA LEU A 38 -23.20 12.13 8.18
C LEU A 38 -24.20 13.13 8.79
N GLN A 39 -24.33 14.32 8.21
CA GLN A 39 -25.31 15.32 8.64
C GLN A 39 -26.75 14.88 8.34
N GLN A 40 -27.00 14.28 7.18
CA GLN A 40 -28.33 13.74 6.83
C GLN A 40 -28.71 12.58 7.74
N LEU A 41 -27.77 11.70 8.07
CA LEU A 41 -27.99 10.60 9.02
C LEU A 41 -28.25 11.12 10.43
N ALA A 42 -27.48 12.11 10.89
CA ALA A 42 -27.64 12.73 12.20
C ALA A 42 -29.01 13.39 12.40
N GLN A 43 -29.60 13.89 11.31
CA GLN A 43 -30.91 14.56 11.29
C GLN A 43 -32.07 13.59 10.98
N SER A 44 -31.78 12.32 10.73
CA SER A 44 -32.81 11.34 10.42
C SER A 44 -33.51 10.85 11.68
N ASP A 45 -34.85 10.83 11.67
CA ASP A 45 -35.68 10.28 12.74
C ASP A 45 -35.92 8.76 12.58
N LEU A 46 -35.13 8.09 11.72
CA LEU A 46 -35.27 6.66 11.45
C LEU A 46 -34.72 5.85 12.64
N ASN A 47 -35.53 4.94 13.16
CA ASN A 47 -35.07 3.97 14.15
C ASN A 47 -34.29 2.84 13.47
N LEU A 48 -33.00 3.09 13.21
CA LEU A 48 -32.10 2.15 12.54
C LEU A 48 -31.50 1.13 13.51
N THR A 49 -31.24 -0.08 13.02
CA THR A 49 -30.47 -1.10 13.75
C THR A 49 -28.99 -0.74 13.81
N GLY A 50 -28.21 -1.39 14.70
CA GLY A 50 -26.76 -1.17 14.78
C GLY A 50 -26.04 -1.45 13.46
N GLU A 51 -26.42 -2.50 12.74
CA GLU A 51 -25.89 -2.82 11.41
C GLU A 51 -26.24 -1.73 10.37
N GLN A 52 -27.49 -1.25 10.35
CA GLN A 52 -27.91 -0.17 9.46
C GLN A 52 -27.17 1.13 9.76
N LEU A 53 -26.91 1.41 11.03
CA LEU A 53 -26.07 2.53 11.45
C LEU A 53 -24.62 2.35 11.00
N ALA A 54 -24.03 1.16 11.13
CA ALA A 54 -22.69 0.88 10.61
C ALA A 54 -22.63 1.07 9.08
N ASN A 55 -23.64 0.61 8.34
CA ASN A 55 -23.79 0.84 6.91
C ASN A 55 -23.96 2.32 6.52
N GLY A 56 -24.53 3.15 7.40
CA GLY A 56 -24.66 4.58 7.17
C GLY A 56 -23.38 5.34 7.52
N TYR A 57 -22.88 5.14 8.74
CA TYR A 57 -21.80 5.93 9.31
C TYR A 57 -20.40 5.47 8.85
N CYS A 58 -20.12 4.16 8.87
CA CYS A 58 -18.82 3.65 8.45
C CYS A 58 -18.67 3.72 6.92
N ALA A 59 -19.73 3.36 6.19
CA ALA A 59 -19.70 3.35 4.71
C ALA A 59 -19.75 4.75 4.08
N ALA A 60 -19.96 5.82 4.87
CA ALA A 60 -19.93 7.20 4.37
C ALA A 60 -18.51 7.66 4.00
N CYS A 61 -17.48 7.09 4.62
CA CYS A 61 -16.10 7.51 4.43
C CYS A 61 -15.26 6.50 3.64
N HIS A 62 -15.46 5.20 3.87
CA HIS A 62 -14.66 4.12 3.30
C HIS A 62 -15.52 2.85 3.17
N LEU A 63 -14.96 1.74 2.67
CA LEU A 63 -15.67 0.46 2.70
C LEU A 63 -15.97 0.08 4.16
N LYS A 64 -17.21 -0.32 4.48
CA LYS A 64 -17.58 -0.69 5.85
C LYS A 64 -16.75 -1.91 6.29
N PRO A 65 -15.98 -1.83 7.39
CA PRO A 65 -15.34 -3.00 7.96
C PRO A 65 -16.40 -3.88 8.63
N GLU A 66 -16.42 -5.16 8.31
CA GLU A 66 -17.26 -6.14 8.99
C GLU A 66 -16.74 -6.43 10.41
N PRO A 67 -17.61 -6.77 11.39
CA PRO A 67 -17.18 -7.04 12.76
C PRO A 67 -16.08 -8.10 12.87
N GLU A 68 -16.07 -9.09 11.99
CA GLU A 68 -15.14 -10.21 11.99
C GLU A 68 -13.70 -9.83 11.58
N VAL A 69 -13.51 -8.62 11.04
CA VAL A 69 -12.20 -8.11 10.61
C VAL A 69 -11.23 -7.96 11.79
N LEU A 70 -11.73 -7.62 12.98
CA LEU A 70 -10.93 -7.44 14.20
C LEU A 70 -11.55 -8.19 15.37
N ASP A 71 -10.74 -8.50 16.38
CA ASP A 71 -11.26 -9.05 17.63
C ASP A 71 -12.01 -8.00 18.46
N ARG A 72 -12.90 -8.48 19.32
CA ARG A 72 -13.76 -7.67 20.17
C ARG A 72 -13.00 -6.67 21.03
N ILE A 73 -11.84 -7.04 21.59
CA ILE A 73 -11.05 -6.15 22.46
C ILE A 73 -10.48 -5.00 21.62
N THR A 74 -9.96 -5.28 20.42
CA THR A 74 -9.44 -4.24 19.52
C THR A 74 -10.53 -3.26 19.08
N TRP A 75 -11.73 -3.76 18.76
CA TRP A 75 -12.88 -2.90 18.48
C TRP A 75 -13.22 -2.00 19.68
N GLU A 76 -13.37 -2.60 20.86
CA GLU A 76 -13.83 -1.93 22.08
C GLU A 76 -12.85 -0.86 22.57
N THR A 77 -11.56 -1.18 22.58
CA THR A 77 -10.54 -0.37 23.27
C THR A 77 -9.81 0.60 22.36
N SER A 78 -9.85 0.39 21.04
CA SER A 78 -9.05 1.17 20.09
C SER A 78 -9.89 1.80 18.98
N VAL A 79 -10.49 0.99 18.10
CA VAL A 79 -11.08 1.49 16.85
C VAL A 79 -12.39 2.24 17.07
N LEU A 80 -13.34 1.68 17.83
CA LEU A 80 -14.63 2.34 18.06
C LEU A 80 -14.50 3.64 18.89
N PRO A 81 -13.67 3.71 19.95
CA PRO A 81 -13.42 4.97 20.64
C PRO A 81 -12.90 6.08 19.73
N ASP A 82 -11.96 5.77 18.82
CA ASP A 82 -11.47 6.78 17.87
C ASP A 82 -12.55 7.20 16.86
N MET A 83 -13.29 6.23 16.31
CA MET A 83 -14.37 6.48 15.35
C MET A 83 -15.46 7.37 15.95
N ARG A 84 -15.85 7.12 17.20
CA ARG A 84 -16.81 7.94 17.95
C ARG A 84 -16.38 9.40 18.04
N LYS A 85 -15.11 9.62 18.42
CA LYS A 85 -14.53 10.96 18.53
C LYS A 85 -14.45 11.65 17.18
N ARG A 86 -14.13 10.94 16.09
CA ARG A 86 -14.15 11.51 14.72
C ARG A 86 -15.51 12.06 14.33
N MET A 87 -16.58 11.40 14.79
CA MET A 87 -17.97 11.85 14.61
C MET A 87 -18.43 12.91 15.62
N GLY A 88 -17.52 13.44 16.45
CA GLY A 88 -17.79 14.52 17.40
C GLY A 88 -18.59 14.11 18.63
N LEU A 89 -18.74 12.81 18.88
CA LEU A 89 -19.30 12.33 20.15
C LEU A 89 -18.15 12.14 21.14
N TYR A 90 -18.10 12.98 22.18
CA TYR A 90 -17.16 12.86 23.31
C TYR A 90 -17.93 12.42 24.56
N LEU A 91 -17.37 11.47 25.31
CA LEU A 91 -17.95 10.87 26.51
C LEU A 91 -17.08 11.20 27.73
N GLU A 92 -17.55 10.87 28.93
CA GLU A 92 -16.85 11.20 30.18
C GLU A 92 -15.46 10.59 30.26
N GLU A 93 -15.27 9.40 29.71
CA GLU A 93 -13.97 8.70 29.60
C GLU A 93 -12.92 9.46 28.76
N ASP A 94 -13.33 10.38 27.89
CA ASP A 94 -12.41 11.18 27.09
C ASP A 94 -11.91 12.43 27.84
N LEU A 95 -12.57 12.80 28.94
CA LEU A 95 -12.24 14.02 29.68
C LEU A 95 -10.87 13.87 30.37
N GLY A 96 -9.98 14.83 30.12
CA GLY A 96 -8.61 14.81 30.64
C GLY A 96 -7.62 14.03 29.77
N THR A 97 -8.06 13.46 28.64
CA THR A 97 -7.15 12.95 27.60
C THR A 97 -6.67 14.09 26.70
N VAL A 98 -5.46 13.94 26.14
CA VAL A 98 -4.92 14.91 25.17
C VAL A 98 -5.86 14.95 23.97
N LEU A 99 -6.39 16.12 23.64
CA LEU A 99 -7.26 16.27 22.48
C LEU A 99 -6.45 16.00 21.21
N PRO A 100 -7.05 15.41 20.17
CA PRO A 100 -6.32 15.14 18.93
C PRO A 100 -5.63 16.38 18.35
N GLN A 101 -6.23 17.56 18.48
CA GLN A 101 -5.65 18.81 17.99
C GLN A 101 -4.36 19.20 18.74
N ASP A 102 -4.29 18.93 20.04
CA ASP A 102 -3.10 19.16 20.86
C ASP A 102 -1.94 18.21 20.47
N GLY A 103 -2.28 17.07 19.85
CA GLY A 103 -1.34 16.12 19.25
C GLY A 103 -0.93 16.44 17.81
N GLY A 104 -1.27 17.63 17.28
CA GLY A 104 -0.92 18.04 15.92
C GLY A 104 -1.82 17.46 14.82
N VAL A 105 -2.99 16.94 15.18
CA VAL A 105 -4.00 16.52 14.19
C VAL A 105 -4.66 17.76 13.56
N PRO A 106 -4.76 17.84 12.22
CA PRO A 106 -5.40 18.96 11.53
C PRO A 106 -6.88 19.16 11.90
N GLU A 107 -7.36 20.39 11.73
CA GLU A 107 -8.79 20.70 11.86
C GLU A 107 -9.62 19.91 10.83
N GLY A 108 -10.80 19.44 11.25
CA GLY A 108 -11.72 18.68 10.41
C GLY A 108 -11.59 17.16 10.51
N ILE A 109 -10.47 16.64 11.02
CA ILE A 109 -10.29 15.18 11.22
C ILE A 109 -11.17 14.65 12.35
N TYR A 110 -11.29 15.41 13.43
CA TYR A 110 -12.21 15.16 14.53
C TYR A 110 -13.26 16.26 14.54
N SER A 111 -14.52 15.86 14.35
CA SER A 111 -15.62 16.81 14.24
C SER A 111 -15.90 17.51 15.56
N LYS A 112 -16.10 18.84 15.50
CA LYS A 112 -16.67 19.63 16.61
C LYS A 112 -18.19 19.51 16.69
N ILE A 113 -18.82 19.03 15.62
CA ILE A 113 -20.26 18.79 15.52
C ILE A 113 -20.51 17.32 15.80
N GLN A 114 -21.44 17.03 16.71
CA GLN A 114 -21.85 15.66 17.01
C GLN A 114 -22.75 15.13 15.88
N TYR A 115 -22.23 14.18 15.10
CA TYR A 115 -22.98 13.54 14.00
C TYR A 115 -23.69 12.25 14.41
N ILE A 116 -23.43 11.71 15.60
CA ILE A 116 -24.10 10.51 16.10
C ILE A 116 -24.61 10.73 17.52
N SER A 117 -25.87 10.38 17.77
CA SER A 117 -26.46 10.44 19.10
C SER A 117 -25.89 9.34 20.00
N ARG A 118 -25.97 9.51 21.33
CA ARG A 118 -25.54 8.47 22.29
C ARG A 118 -26.34 7.17 22.13
N GLU A 119 -27.63 7.27 21.81
CA GLU A 119 -28.49 6.12 21.57
C GLU A 119 -28.06 5.33 20.33
N ASN A 120 -27.85 6.02 19.20
CA ASN A 120 -27.41 5.38 17.96
C ASN A 120 -25.99 4.83 18.10
N TRP A 121 -25.11 5.53 18.81
CA TRP A 121 -23.78 5.01 19.15
C TRP A 121 -23.89 3.69 19.93
N ALA A 122 -24.75 3.61 20.95
CA ALA A 122 -24.92 2.38 21.73
C ALA A 122 -25.41 1.21 20.87
N LYS A 123 -26.32 1.43 19.93
CA LYS A 123 -26.78 0.40 18.97
C LYS A 123 -25.64 -0.07 18.06
N LEU A 124 -24.84 0.86 17.52
CA LEU A 124 -23.68 0.54 16.66
C LEU A 124 -22.61 -0.23 17.44
N LEU A 125 -22.28 0.24 18.65
CA LEU A 125 -21.34 -0.41 19.56
C LEU A 125 -21.77 -1.85 19.86
N THR A 126 -23.05 -2.05 20.22
CA THR A 126 -23.62 -3.37 20.50
C THR A 126 -23.46 -4.30 19.29
N TYR A 127 -23.79 -3.83 18.09
CA TYR A 127 -23.62 -4.61 16.86
C TYR A 127 -22.19 -5.10 16.66
N TYR A 128 -21.19 -4.22 16.77
CA TYR A 128 -19.79 -4.65 16.60
C TYR A 128 -19.33 -5.59 17.72
N LEU A 129 -19.63 -5.30 18.98
CA LEU A 129 -19.14 -6.11 20.10
C LEU A 129 -19.82 -7.49 20.21
N GLU A 130 -21.07 -7.62 19.77
CA GLU A 130 -21.79 -8.90 19.76
C GLU A 130 -21.40 -9.81 18.57
N ASN A 131 -20.96 -9.23 17.46
CA ASN A 131 -20.63 -9.98 16.24
C ASN A 131 -19.12 -10.14 15.99
N ALA A 132 -18.26 -9.37 16.69
CA ALA A 132 -16.81 -9.54 16.61
C ALA A 132 -16.34 -10.81 17.34
N PRO A 133 -15.35 -11.53 16.78
CA PRO A 133 -14.77 -12.71 17.41
C PRO A 133 -14.01 -12.33 18.69
N GLU A 134 -13.87 -13.26 19.63
CA GLU A 134 -13.15 -12.99 20.88
C GLU A 134 -11.64 -12.80 20.69
N LYS A 135 -11.10 -13.39 19.63
CA LYS A 135 -9.69 -13.33 19.22
C LYS A 135 -9.63 -13.12 17.71
N PRO A 136 -8.51 -12.63 17.16
CA PRO A 136 -8.34 -12.51 15.73
C PRO A 136 -8.57 -13.88 15.07
N LEU A 137 -9.31 -13.89 13.96
CA LEU A 137 -9.54 -15.12 13.21
C LEU A 137 -8.19 -15.70 12.73
N PRO A 138 -8.05 -17.02 12.59
CA PRO A 138 -6.84 -17.60 12.01
C PRO A 138 -6.77 -17.33 10.51
N GLN A 139 -5.54 -17.33 9.96
CA GLN A 139 -5.34 -17.41 8.51
C GLN A 139 -5.95 -18.70 7.95
N ILE A 140 -6.41 -18.65 6.69
CA ILE A 140 -6.83 -19.85 5.97
C ILE A 140 -5.65 -20.84 5.85
N GLU A 141 -5.98 -22.12 5.64
CA GLU A 141 -4.96 -23.15 5.40
C GLU A 141 -4.16 -22.81 4.13
N LYS A 142 -2.85 -23.04 4.19
CA LYS A 142 -1.90 -22.71 3.14
C LYS A 142 -0.84 -23.79 3.02
N ILE A 143 -0.19 -23.84 1.86
CA ILE A 143 0.94 -24.74 1.63
C ILE A 143 2.09 -24.30 2.53
N ASN A 144 2.67 -25.23 3.28
CA ASN A 144 3.85 -24.92 4.08
C ASN A 144 5.05 -24.69 3.17
N PRO A 145 5.86 -23.64 3.43
CA PRO A 145 7.03 -23.37 2.62
C PRO A 145 8.09 -24.45 2.78
N LYS A 146 8.82 -24.71 1.69
CA LYS A 146 10.00 -25.58 1.65
C LYS A 146 11.24 -24.79 2.08
N ASN A 147 12.20 -25.45 2.72
CA ASN A 147 13.47 -24.82 3.10
C ASN A 147 14.43 -24.74 1.92
N GLY A 148 15.15 -23.63 1.82
CA GLY A 148 16.08 -23.34 0.74
C GLY A 148 15.35 -22.73 -0.45
N ILE A 149 15.79 -21.57 -0.91
CA ILE A 149 15.24 -20.93 -2.11
C ILE A 149 16.00 -21.47 -3.33
N PRO A 150 15.32 -22.10 -4.30
CA PRO A 150 15.98 -22.62 -5.51
C PRO A 150 16.71 -21.50 -6.26
N GLY A 151 17.90 -21.79 -6.79
CA GLY A 151 18.69 -20.82 -7.56
C GLY A 151 19.38 -19.73 -6.75
N PHE A 152 19.03 -19.54 -5.46
CA PHE A 152 19.57 -18.44 -4.65
C PHE A 152 20.50 -18.88 -3.51
N GLU A 153 21.62 -18.17 -3.37
CA GLU A 153 22.55 -18.29 -2.24
C GLU A 153 22.48 -17.05 -1.33
N LEU A 154 22.37 -17.27 -0.01
CA LEU A 154 22.34 -16.17 0.97
C LEU A 154 23.75 -15.61 1.19
N GLU A 155 23.94 -14.33 0.91
CA GLU A 155 25.14 -13.57 1.25
C GLU A 155 24.80 -12.49 2.31
N ILE A 156 25.58 -12.44 3.39
CA ILE A 156 25.50 -11.39 4.42
C ILE A 156 26.86 -10.67 4.48
N PRO A 157 26.97 -9.46 3.92
CA PRO A 157 28.23 -8.72 3.94
C PRO A 157 28.67 -8.36 5.36
N ASN A 158 29.97 -8.47 5.62
CA ASN A 158 30.55 -8.19 6.93
C ASN A 158 31.08 -6.76 7.02
N PHE A 159 30.42 -5.92 7.80
CA PHE A 159 30.89 -4.57 8.11
C PHE A 159 31.49 -4.54 9.53
N PRO A 160 32.82 -4.35 9.69
CA PRO A 160 33.49 -4.49 10.98
C PRO A 160 33.26 -3.31 11.94
N PHE A 161 32.33 -2.40 11.63
CA PHE A 161 32.00 -1.22 12.43
C PHE A 161 30.58 -1.28 12.97
N VAL A 162 30.36 -0.61 14.09
CA VAL A 162 29.07 -0.54 14.78
C VAL A 162 28.31 0.68 14.29
N ARG A 163 27.10 0.46 13.75
CA ARG A 163 26.19 1.50 13.26
C ARG A 163 24.77 0.91 13.28
N PRO A 164 23.72 1.72 13.54
CA PRO A 164 22.37 1.20 13.51
C PRO A 164 21.98 0.77 12.10
N SER A 165 21.24 -0.33 12.00
CA SER A 165 20.78 -0.88 10.72
C SER A 165 19.39 -0.30 10.42
N LEU A 166 19.36 0.92 9.88
CA LEU A 166 18.14 1.70 9.60
C LEU A 166 18.05 2.05 8.12
N THR A 167 18.04 1.02 7.28
CA THR A 167 18.01 1.15 5.83
C THR A 167 16.62 1.60 5.38
N THR A 168 16.56 2.69 4.60
CA THR A 168 15.30 3.27 4.09
C THR A 168 15.13 3.12 2.58
N MET A 169 16.21 2.76 1.88
CA MET A 169 16.23 2.55 0.44
C MET A 169 17.41 1.65 0.09
N VAL A 170 17.19 0.69 -0.80
CA VAL A 170 18.23 -0.07 -1.50
C VAL A 170 17.94 -0.03 -2.99
N ARG A 171 18.93 0.27 -3.81
CA ARG A 171 18.83 0.20 -5.28
C ARG A 171 20.14 -0.27 -5.88
N VAL A 172 20.07 -1.11 -6.90
CA VAL A 172 21.23 -1.57 -7.67
C VAL A 172 21.43 -0.62 -8.86
N HIS A 173 22.64 -0.09 -9.02
CA HIS A 173 22.93 0.80 -10.13
C HIS A 173 22.99 0.01 -11.45
N PRO A 174 22.14 0.32 -12.45
CA PRO A 174 21.85 -0.58 -13.58
C PRO A 174 23.08 -0.89 -14.46
N LYS A 175 24.07 0.01 -14.51
CA LYS A 175 25.29 -0.20 -15.30
C LYS A 175 26.46 -0.82 -14.53
N THR A 176 26.55 -0.57 -13.22
CA THR A 176 27.76 -0.92 -12.45
C THR A 176 27.54 -2.12 -11.54
N GLY A 177 26.29 -2.45 -11.21
CA GLY A 177 25.92 -3.42 -10.18
C GLY A 177 26.14 -2.90 -8.76
N ASN A 178 26.71 -1.70 -8.59
CA ASN A 178 26.98 -1.16 -7.26
C ASN A 178 25.69 -0.85 -6.50
N LEU A 179 25.71 -1.12 -5.20
CA LEU A 179 24.56 -0.94 -4.32
C LEU A 179 24.52 0.48 -3.75
N TRP A 180 23.38 1.13 -3.91
CA TRP A 180 23.08 2.44 -3.34
C TRP A 180 22.11 2.29 -2.17
N LEU A 181 22.54 2.71 -0.99
CA LEU A 181 21.82 2.49 0.25
C LEU A 181 21.45 3.81 0.94
N GLY A 182 20.16 4.10 1.01
CA GLY A 182 19.61 5.18 1.81
C GLY A 182 19.51 4.78 3.28
N HIS A 183 19.97 5.67 4.16
CA HIS A 183 19.95 5.46 5.60
C HIS A 183 19.10 6.53 6.29
N ARG A 184 18.31 6.14 7.30
CA ARG A 184 17.41 7.04 8.05
C ARG A 184 18.10 8.32 8.53
N PHE A 185 19.35 8.22 8.97
CA PHE A 185 20.17 9.35 9.40
C PHE A 185 20.89 10.06 8.26
N ARG A 186 20.14 10.56 7.27
CA ARG A 186 20.58 11.60 6.33
C ARG A 186 21.81 11.24 5.49
N LEU A 187 21.94 9.98 5.14
CA LEU A 187 23.10 9.46 4.42
C LEU A 187 22.64 8.57 3.28
N LEU A 188 23.36 8.66 2.17
CA LEU A 188 23.27 7.77 1.03
C LEU A 188 24.66 7.16 0.80
N TYR A 189 24.76 5.84 0.88
CA TYR A 189 25.99 5.09 0.67
C TYR A 189 26.07 4.55 -0.75
N VAL A 190 27.27 4.53 -1.29
CA VAL A 190 27.58 3.81 -2.53
C VAL A 190 28.56 2.70 -2.18
N LEU A 191 28.16 1.45 -2.40
CA LEU A 191 28.89 0.25 -1.99
C LEU A 191 29.30 -0.57 -3.21
N ASP A 192 30.53 -1.07 -3.20
CA ASP A 192 31.12 -1.87 -4.27
C ASP A 192 30.63 -3.33 -4.22
N SER A 193 29.72 -3.71 -5.11
CA SER A 193 29.14 -5.06 -5.14
C SER A 193 30.14 -6.17 -5.46
N LYS A 194 31.33 -5.82 -6.00
CA LYS A 194 32.35 -6.76 -6.47
C LYS A 194 33.49 -6.94 -5.48
N ASN A 195 33.63 -6.01 -4.53
CA ASN A 195 34.69 -6.02 -3.52
C ASN A 195 34.12 -6.04 -2.10
N GLY A 196 33.25 -7.01 -1.82
CA GLY A 196 32.70 -7.25 -0.48
C GLY A 196 31.94 -6.07 0.10
N PHE A 197 31.26 -5.28 -0.76
CA PHE A 197 30.48 -4.10 -0.38
C PHE A 197 31.29 -3.02 0.34
N SER A 198 32.58 -2.90 0.01
CA SER A 198 33.40 -1.79 0.50
C SER A 198 32.78 -0.43 0.12
N GLN A 199 32.83 0.54 1.03
CA GLN A 199 32.23 1.85 0.80
C GLN A 199 33.04 2.64 -0.23
N LEU A 200 32.45 2.90 -1.39
CA LEU A 200 33.01 3.74 -2.44
C LEU A 200 32.80 5.23 -2.14
N ASP A 201 31.61 5.59 -1.66
CA ASP A 201 31.24 6.96 -1.34
C ASP A 201 30.16 7.04 -0.25
N SER A 202 30.00 8.23 0.34
CA SER A 202 28.91 8.58 1.22
C SER A 202 28.47 10.03 0.98
N ILE A 203 27.19 10.20 0.68
CA ILE A 203 26.60 11.49 0.31
C ILE A 203 25.69 11.93 1.46
N ASN A 204 25.93 13.13 1.98
CA ASN A 204 25.03 13.73 2.95
C ASN A 204 23.74 14.15 2.24
N THR A 205 22.61 13.74 2.79
CA THR A 205 21.29 14.11 2.29
C THR A 205 20.63 15.05 3.29
N PRO A 206 19.73 15.95 2.87
CA PRO A 206 19.03 16.81 3.82
C PRO A 206 18.20 15.97 4.77
N ILE A 207 17.63 14.85 4.29
CA ILE A 207 16.70 13.99 5.01
C ILE A 207 16.81 12.50 4.56
N ALA A 208 16.05 11.58 5.17
CA ALA A 208 16.07 10.15 4.87
C ALA A 208 15.74 9.85 3.39
N PRO A 209 16.65 9.24 2.62
CA PRO A 209 16.43 8.88 1.22
C PRO A 209 15.43 7.73 1.07
N VAL A 210 14.57 7.77 0.06
CA VAL A 210 13.53 6.76 -0.18
C VAL A 210 13.40 6.30 -1.62
N GLU A 211 13.71 7.15 -2.59
CA GLU A 211 13.70 6.81 -4.01
C GLU A 211 14.84 7.53 -4.72
N ILE A 212 15.45 6.88 -5.71
CA ILE A 212 16.52 7.44 -6.53
C ILE A 212 16.29 7.10 -8.00
N LYS A 213 16.55 8.08 -8.87
CA LYS A 213 16.54 7.89 -10.32
C LYS A 213 17.82 8.44 -10.93
N TRP A 214 18.58 7.60 -11.60
CA TRP A 214 19.78 8.03 -12.32
C TRP A 214 19.42 8.62 -13.68
N SER A 215 20.04 9.77 -13.99
CA SER A 215 20.03 10.39 -15.32
C SER A 215 21.36 10.20 -16.05
N SER A 216 22.43 9.92 -15.30
CA SER A 216 23.75 9.51 -15.79
C SER A 216 24.51 8.78 -14.67
N ASP A 217 25.74 8.34 -14.95
CA ASP A 217 26.63 7.73 -13.94
C ASP A 217 27.00 8.70 -12.79
N THR A 218 26.85 10.01 -13.01
CA THR A 218 27.24 11.07 -12.06
C THR A 218 26.09 11.98 -11.65
N ASP A 219 24.90 11.81 -12.23
CA ASP A 219 23.74 12.67 -12.01
C ASP A 219 22.50 11.85 -11.71
N PHE A 220 21.82 12.18 -10.61
CA PHE A 220 20.59 11.50 -10.20
C PHE A 220 19.65 12.45 -9.48
N ASP A 221 18.37 12.11 -9.51
CA ASP A 221 17.35 12.72 -8.67
C ASP A 221 17.14 11.83 -7.44
N LEU A 222 16.98 12.44 -6.27
CA LEU A 222 16.78 11.76 -5.01
C LEU A 222 15.56 12.32 -4.28
N LEU A 223 14.61 11.43 -4.03
CA LEU A 223 13.48 11.71 -3.16
C LEU A 223 13.86 11.42 -1.71
N SER A 224 13.65 12.40 -0.85
CA SER A 224 13.88 12.30 0.59
C SER A 224 12.59 12.55 1.36
N MET A 225 12.25 11.65 2.29
CA MET A 225 10.93 11.59 2.93
C MET A 225 10.63 12.74 3.89
N GLY A 226 11.64 13.37 4.50
CA GLY A 226 11.36 14.20 5.66
C GLY A 226 11.35 13.38 6.96
N LEU A 227 10.26 13.48 7.71
CA LEU A 227 10.11 12.71 8.95
C LEU A 227 9.52 11.34 8.64
N MET A 228 10.23 10.29 9.04
CA MET A 228 9.75 8.91 8.92
C MET A 228 8.62 8.62 9.92
N ASP A 229 8.73 9.16 11.13
CA ASP A 229 7.70 9.03 12.17
C ASP A 229 6.39 9.72 11.72
N ARG A 230 5.25 9.35 12.33
CA ARG A 230 3.93 9.92 11.97
C ARG A 230 3.94 11.44 12.12
N ALA A 231 3.94 12.14 11.00
CA ALA A 231 4.05 13.59 10.92
C ALA A 231 3.12 14.14 9.84
N ASN A 232 2.62 15.36 10.06
CA ASN A 232 1.85 16.12 9.06
C ASN A 232 2.73 17.20 8.38
N ASP A 233 4.01 17.25 8.75
CA ASP A 233 4.97 18.22 8.27
C ASP A 233 5.31 18.02 6.79
N SER A 234 5.51 19.14 6.10
CA SER A 234 5.92 19.19 4.70
C SER A 234 7.42 19.44 4.61
N LEU A 235 8.22 18.43 4.97
CA LEU A 235 9.68 18.53 5.00
C LEU A 235 10.37 17.76 3.87
N GLY A 236 9.67 16.89 3.15
CA GLY A 236 10.28 16.11 2.08
C GLY A 236 10.78 16.98 0.93
N VAL A 237 11.77 16.45 0.22
CA VAL A 237 12.46 17.14 -0.89
C VAL A 237 12.73 16.13 -2.01
N LEU A 238 12.44 16.53 -3.24
CA LEU A 238 13.01 15.93 -4.44
C LEU A 238 14.18 16.82 -4.86
N GLY A 239 15.39 16.28 -4.90
CA GLY A 239 16.60 17.05 -5.20
C GLY A 239 17.42 16.41 -6.30
N LYS A 240 18.02 17.24 -7.15
CA LYS A 240 19.00 16.81 -8.16
C LYS A 240 20.39 16.80 -7.55
N TYR A 241 21.14 15.75 -7.80
CA TYR A 241 22.53 15.57 -7.37
C TYR A 241 23.42 15.39 -8.59
N SER A 242 24.59 16.02 -8.56
CA SER A 242 25.59 15.95 -9.63
C SER A 242 27.00 15.93 -9.04
N ASN A 243 27.87 15.08 -9.58
CA ASN A 243 29.28 15.05 -9.21
C ASN A 243 30.19 15.48 -10.37
N SER A 244 30.83 16.64 -10.22
CA SER A 244 31.80 17.18 -11.19
C SER A 244 33.26 16.79 -10.88
N GLY A 245 33.48 15.73 -10.09
CA GLY A 245 34.81 15.17 -9.80
C GLY A 245 35.56 15.81 -8.63
N LYS A 246 34.91 16.68 -7.84
CA LYS A 246 35.46 17.27 -6.60
C LYS A 246 34.57 17.07 -5.38
N SER A 247 33.26 17.21 -5.56
CA SER A 247 32.24 17.06 -4.52
C SER A 247 30.86 16.97 -5.14
N TRP A 248 29.94 16.31 -4.46
CA TRP A 248 28.52 16.33 -4.80
C TRP A 248 27.94 17.73 -4.65
N GLN A 249 27.28 18.20 -5.70
CA GLN A 249 26.41 19.38 -5.67
C GLN A 249 24.97 18.91 -5.68
N SER A 250 24.12 19.61 -4.95
CA SER A 250 22.68 19.32 -4.94
C SER A 250 21.85 20.58 -5.06
N PHE A 251 20.74 20.47 -5.77
CA PHE A 251 19.77 21.55 -5.98
C PHE A 251 18.35 20.99 -5.79
N PRO A 252 17.47 21.67 -5.05
CA PRO A 252 16.10 21.21 -4.91
C PRO A 252 15.37 21.33 -6.26
N ILE A 253 14.67 20.26 -6.64
CA ILE A 253 13.72 20.22 -7.75
C ILE A 253 12.35 20.67 -7.22
N GLN A 254 11.93 20.05 -6.12
CA GLN A 254 10.68 20.37 -5.44
C GLN A 254 10.84 20.22 -3.93
N GLU A 255 10.41 21.23 -3.18
CA GLU A 255 10.47 21.27 -1.73
C GLU A 255 9.08 21.24 -1.10
N LYS A 256 9.04 21.10 0.24
CA LYS A 256 7.83 21.10 1.05
C LYS A 256 6.87 19.96 0.68
N LEU A 257 7.45 18.79 0.43
CA LEU A 257 6.69 17.58 0.15
C LEU A 257 6.16 16.96 1.44
N MET A 258 4.91 16.50 1.43
CA MET A 258 4.23 15.92 2.59
C MET A 258 4.58 14.44 2.75
N ARG A 259 5.69 14.16 3.43
CA ARG A 259 6.20 12.80 3.66
C ARG A 259 6.16 11.93 2.40
N PRO A 260 6.85 12.34 1.30
CA PRO A 260 6.83 11.61 0.06
C PRO A 260 7.54 10.26 0.22
N VAL A 261 7.03 9.24 -0.47
CA VAL A 261 7.56 7.87 -0.37
C VAL A 261 7.89 7.24 -1.72
N HIS A 262 7.38 7.81 -2.82
CA HIS A 262 7.61 7.32 -4.17
C HIS A 262 7.51 8.47 -5.17
N VAL A 263 8.31 8.40 -6.24
CA VAL A 263 8.20 9.27 -7.41
C VAL A 263 8.28 8.41 -8.66
N GLU A 264 7.34 8.63 -9.57
CA GLU A 264 7.28 7.97 -10.88
C GLU A 264 7.52 9.00 -11.98
N TYR A 265 8.19 8.63 -13.06
CA TYR A 265 8.55 9.55 -14.14
C TYR A 265 8.07 9.02 -15.48
N SER A 266 7.40 9.87 -16.26
CA SER A 266 6.97 9.56 -17.63
C SER A 266 6.59 10.85 -18.35
N ASP A 267 6.40 10.81 -19.67
CA ASP A 267 5.81 11.92 -20.42
C ASP A 267 4.28 11.84 -20.34
N PHE A 268 3.69 12.38 -19.26
CA PHE A 268 2.25 12.31 -19.00
C PHE A 268 1.42 13.26 -19.85
N ASN A 269 2.06 14.21 -20.55
CA ASN A 269 1.36 15.21 -21.35
C ASN A 269 1.67 15.15 -22.86
N GLY A 270 2.59 14.27 -23.27
CA GLY A 270 2.94 14.01 -24.67
C GLY A 270 3.79 15.10 -25.32
N ASP A 271 4.43 16.00 -24.56
CA ASP A 271 5.27 17.08 -25.09
C ASP A 271 6.73 16.69 -25.33
N GLY A 272 7.07 15.42 -25.09
CA GLY A 272 8.41 14.86 -25.22
C GLY A 272 9.34 15.21 -24.06
N LYS A 273 8.84 15.85 -22.99
CA LYS A 273 9.58 16.08 -21.75
C LYS A 273 9.08 15.14 -20.68
N GLU A 274 10.01 14.71 -19.86
CA GLU A 274 9.68 13.85 -18.74
C GLU A 274 9.04 14.65 -17.61
N ASP A 275 7.85 14.25 -17.19
CA ASP A 275 7.11 14.73 -16.04
C ASP A 275 7.32 13.78 -14.86
N CYS A 276 6.80 14.14 -13.68
CA CYS A 276 6.83 13.22 -12.53
C CYS A 276 5.56 13.24 -11.69
N VAL A 277 5.24 12.09 -11.07
CA VAL A 277 4.14 11.94 -10.12
C VAL A 277 4.75 11.62 -8.76
N ILE A 278 4.45 12.44 -7.75
CA ILE A 278 4.95 12.25 -6.40
C ILE A 278 3.83 11.76 -5.49
N SER A 279 4.07 10.61 -4.86
CA SER A 279 3.20 10.00 -3.86
C SER A 279 3.49 10.61 -2.48
N HIS A 280 2.67 11.57 -2.07
CA HIS A 280 2.72 12.16 -0.74
C HIS A 280 1.91 11.34 0.26
N PHE A 281 2.56 10.33 0.84
CA PHE A 281 1.94 9.43 1.80
C PHE A 281 1.30 10.21 2.95
N GLY A 282 2.10 11.01 3.66
CA GLY A 282 1.62 11.81 4.78
C GLY A 282 0.87 11.01 5.85
N ASN A 283 0.30 11.65 6.87
CA ASN A 283 -0.41 10.98 7.98
C ASN A 283 -1.91 11.32 7.93
N HIS A 284 -2.30 12.46 8.52
CA HIS A 284 -3.68 12.97 8.36
C HIS A 284 -3.81 13.91 7.16
N LEU A 285 -2.68 14.47 6.71
CA LEU A 285 -2.55 15.21 5.46
C LEU A 285 -1.72 14.38 4.49
N GLY A 286 -1.95 14.56 3.19
CA GLY A 286 -1.22 13.93 2.10
C GLY A 286 -1.93 14.23 0.79
N LYS A 287 -1.35 13.79 -0.34
CA LYS A 287 -1.90 14.00 -1.67
C LYS A 287 -1.19 13.13 -2.72
N LEU A 288 -1.81 12.99 -3.87
CA LEU A 288 -1.14 12.55 -5.08
C LEU A 288 -1.06 13.72 -6.05
N SER A 289 0.14 14.03 -6.53
CA SER A 289 0.39 15.19 -7.39
C SER A 289 1.20 14.82 -8.62
N LEU A 290 0.73 15.23 -9.79
CA LEU A 290 1.46 15.23 -11.05
C LEU A 290 2.16 16.58 -11.20
N TYR A 291 3.43 16.56 -11.57
CA TYR A 291 4.26 17.74 -11.81
C TYR A 291 4.66 17.73 -13.28
N LEU A 292 4.03 18.61 -14.06
CA LEU A 292 4.35 18.77 -15.48
C LEU A 292 5.58 19.65 -15.64
N THR A 293 6.56 19.20 -16.41
CA THR A 293 7.79 19.92 -16.70
C THR A 293 7.51 21.07 -17.65
N LYS A 294 7.76 22.30 -17.19
CA LYS A 294 7.69 23.53 -17.99
C LYS A 294 9.09 24.14 -18.16
N ASN A 295 9.19 25.19 -18.98
CA ASN A 295 10.48 25.85 -19.21
C ASN A 295 11.05 26.53 -17.95
N ASP A 296 10.18 26.98 -17.04
CA ASP A 296 10.55 27.74 -15.83
C ASP A 296 10.28 26.96 -14.51
N GLY A 297 10.22 25.63 -14.56
CA GLY A 297 9.97 24.78 -13.39
C GLY A 297 8.84 23.77 -13.61
N PHE A 298 8.10 23.43 -12.57
CA PHE A 298 6.99 22.48 -12.63
C PHE A 298 5.63 23.16 -12.44
N GLU A 299 4.63 22.67 -13.16
CA GLU A 299 3.22 22.93 -12.88
C GLU A 299 2.64 21.75 -12.08
N GLU A 300 2.18 22.01 -10.86
CA GLU A 300 1.55 20.98 -10.03
C GLU A 300 0.05 20.83 -10.35
N ILE A 301 -0.34 19.62 -10.76
CA ILE A 301 -1.72 19.17 -10.85
C ILE A 301 -1.99 18.20 -9.69
N ILE A 302 -2.87 18.60 -8.77
CA ILE A 302 -3.26 17.74 -7.66
C ILE A 302 -4.31 16.74 -8.16
N LEU A 303 -3.88 15.47 -8.29
CA LEU A 303 -4.75 14.37 -8.73
C LEU A 303 -5.72 13.96 -7.63
N LYS A 304 -5.22 13.88 -6.38
CA LYS A 304 -6.03 13.45 -5.23
C LYS A 304 -5.59 14.16 -3.95
N LYS A 305 -6.55 14.62 -3.15
CA LYS A 305 -6.32 15.32 -1.87
C LYS A 305 -6.60 14.41 -0.65
N ASP A 306 -6.27 13.13 -0.78
CA ASP A 306 -6.37 12.15 0.29
C ASP A 306 -4.94 11.72 0.71
N PRO A 307 -4.68 11.44 2.00
CA PRO A 307 -3.41 10.85 2.43
C PRO A 307 -3.29 9.40 1.95
N GLY A 308 -2.10 8.83 2.11
CA GLY A 308 -1.84 7.42 1.86
C GLY A 308 -1.40 7.07 0.45
N ALA A 309 -1.15 8.05 -0.44
CA ALA A 309 -0.53 7.78 -1.72
C ALA A 309 0.84 7.14 -1.50
N ARG A 310 1.02 5.89 -1.91
CA ARG A 310 2.19 5.09 -1.55
C ARG A 310 3.04 4.67 -2.73
N ARG A 311 2.42 4.27 -3.83
CA ARG A 311 3.10 3.87 -5.06
C ARG A 311 2.31 4.29 -6.27
N THR A 312 3.02 4.61 -7.34
CA THR A 312 2.46 4.91 -8.66
C THR A 312 3.20 4.12 -9.72
N ILE A 313 2.49 3.76 -10.79
CA ILE A 313 3.04 3.10 -11.98
C ILE A 313 2.52 3.87 -13.19
N ALA A 314 3.43 4.30 -14.07
CA ALA A 314 3.09 4.88 -15.36
C ALA A 314 2.80 3.75 -16.36
N VAL A 315 1.66 3.80 -17.04
CA VAL A 315 1.24 2.72 -17.93
C VAL A 315 0.25 3.22 -18.98
N ASP A 316 0.34 2.71 -20.21
CA ASP A 316 -0.73 2.85 -21.21
C ASP A 316 -1.81 1.79 -20.90
N PHE A 317 -2.79 2.14 -20.07
CA PHE A 317 -3.74 1.16 -19.51
C PHE A 317 -4.78 0.72 -20.53
N ASP A 318 -5.19 1.61 -21.45
CA ASP A 318 -6.22 1.34 -22.44
C ASP A 318 -5.71 1.17 -23.88
N GLY A 319 -4.41 1.34 -24.09
CA GLY A 319 -3.74 1.09 -25.37
C GLY A 319 -3.88 2.23 -26.36
N ASP A 320 -4.17 3.45 -25.91
CA ASP A 320 -4.33 4.63 -26.76
C ASP A 320 -3.02 5.41 -27.01
N GLY A 321 -1.96 5.05 -26.28
CA GLY A 321 -0.62 5.63 -26.39
C GLY A 321 -0.35 6.79 -25.44
N ASP A 322 -1.35 7.26 -24.68
CA ASP A 322 -1.16 8.24 -23.62
C ASP A 322 -0.79 7.51 -22.31
N MET A 323 0.14 8.08 -21.54
CA MET A 323 0.54 7.48 -20.27
C MET A 323 -0.50 7.78 -19.18
N ASP A 324 -1.07 6.73 -18.60
CA ASP A 324 -1.93 6.76 -17.42
C ASP A 324 -1.13 6.62 -16.12
N ILE A 325 -1.81 6.89 -15.00
CA ILE A 325 -1.24 6.74 -13.65
C ILE A 325 -2.06 5.74 -12.85
N LEU A 326 -1.48 4.58 -12.59
CA LEU A 326 -2.03 3.61 -11.63
C LEU A 326 -1.45 3.91 -10.24
N ALA A 327 -2.32 4.19 -9.26
CA ALA A 327 -1.93 4.61 -7.92
C ALA A 327 -2.44 3.68 -6.82
N LEU A 328 -1.56 3.30 -5.90
CA LEU A 328 -1.90 2.62 -4.65
C LEU A 328 -2.10 3.64 -3.52
N MET A 329 -3.31 3.69 -2.97
CA MET A 329 -3.68 4.46 -1.79
C MET A 329 -3.82 3.51 -0.59
N THR A 330 -3.13 3.78 0.51
CA THR A 330 -3.05 2.84 1.65
C THR A 330 -3.39 3.46 3.01
N GLN A 331 -3.93 4.69 3.04
CA GLN A 331 -4.39 5.34 4.26
C GLN A 331 -5.72 6.05 4.02
N ALA A 332 -6.57 6.11 5.05
CA ALA A 332 -7.93 6.67 5.02
C ALA A 332 -8.92 5.94 4.08
N LYS A 333 -8.62 5.89 2.78
CA LYS A 333 -9.38 5.14 1.76
C LYS A 333 -8.41 4.25 1.00
N GLU A 334 -8.26 3.01 1.47
CA GLU A 334 -7.41 2.02 0.81
C GLU A 334 -8.02 1.61 -0.53
N ALA A 335 -7.28 1.82 -1.61
CA ALA A 335 -7.74 1.55 -2.96
C ALA A 335 -6.59 1.49 -3.96
N ILE A 336 -6.83 0.82 -5.08
CA ILE A 336 -6.05 0.96 -6.31
C ILE A 336 -6.88 1.81 -7.27
N VAL A 337 -6.31 2.94 -7.67
CA VAL A 337 -7.00 3.99 -8.43
C VAL A 337 -6.24 4.25 -9.72
N LEU A 338 -6.94 4.23 -10.85
CA LEU A 338 -6.43 4.64 -12.15
C LEU A 338 -6.79 6.11 -12.39
N PHE A 339 -5.81 6.92 -12.77
CA PHE A 339 -6.03 8.22 -13.39
C PHE A 339 -5.77 8.05 -14.88
N GLU A 340 -6.85 7.80 -15.61
CA GLU A 340 -6.84 7.55 -17.05
C GLU A 340 -6.68 8.88 -17.78
N ASN A 341 -5.63 9.03 -18.55
CA ASN A 341 -5.39 10.14 -19.44
C ASN A 341 -6.43 10.09 -20.57
N GLN A 342 -7.00 11.24 -20.89
CA GLN A 342 -8.02 11.36 -21.94
C GLN A 342 -7.56 12.33 -23.02
N GLY A 343 -6.25 12.59 -23.07
CA GLY A 343 -5.64 13.68 -23.82
C GLY A 343 -6.00 15.07 -23.28
N ASP A 344 -5.42 16.10 -23.91
CA ASP A 344 -5.69 17.52 -23.62
C ASP A 344 -5.57 17.93 -22.14
N GLY A 345 -4.71 17.23 -21.38
CA GLY A 345 -4.49 17.47 -19.95
C GLY A 345 -5.66 17.08 -19.05
N LYS A 346 -6.56 16.19 -19.50
CA LYS A 346 -7.68 15.68 -18.71
C LYS A 346 -7.38 14.28 -18.20
N LEU A 347 -7.48 14.11 -16.87
CA LEU A 347 -7.37 12.81 -16.21
C LEU A 347 -8.72 12.41 -15.63
N ARG A 348 -9.13 11.17 -15.84
CA ARG A 348 -10.34 10.56 -15.29
C ARG A 348 -9.99 9.58 -14.18
N GLU A 349 -10.40 9.89 -12.95
CA GLU A 349 -10.24 8.97 -11.81
C GLU A 349 -11.20 7.78 -11.90
N ARG A 350 -10.67 6.56 -11.79
CA ARG A 350 -11.43 5.30 -11.74
C ARG A 350 -10.88 4.41 -10.62
N VAL A 351 -11.72 4.08 -9.64
CA VAL A 351 -11.36 3.11 -8.59
C VAL A 351 -11.44 1.70 -9.18
N LEU A 352 -10.31 0.99 -9.24
CA LEU A 352 -10.22 -0.38 -9.75
C LEU A 352 -10.53 -1.40 -8.65
N LEU A 353 -9.94 -1.21 -7.47
CA LEU A 353 -10.17 -2.04 -6.28
C LEU A 353 -10.25 -1.14 -5.05
N ALA A 354 -11.09 -1.50 -4.08
CA ALA A 354 -11.26 -0.78 -2.84
C ALA A 354 -11.25 -1.76 -1.66
N PHE A 355 -10.63 -1.35 -0.56
CA PHE A 355 -10.43 -2.18 0.61
C PHE A 355 -10.98 -1.51 1.87
N GLN A 356 -11.17 -2.33 2.91
CA GLN A 356 -11.57 -1.84 4.24
C GLN A 356 -10.38 -1.18 4.96
N PRO A 357 -10.58 -0.24 5.91
CA PRO A 357 -9.51 0.62 6.44
C PRO A 357 -8.41 -0.05 7.26
N ALA A 358 -8.61 -1.29 7.70
CA ALA A 358 -7.64 -2.08 8.44
C ALA A 358 -6.97 -3.13 7.52
N PHE A 359 -7.07 -3.00 6.20
CA PHE A 359 -6.60 -4.00 5.24
C PHE A 359 -5.07 -4.02 5.13
N GLY A 360 -4.43 -2.87 5.26
CA GLY A 360 -2.99 -2.74 5.44
C GLY A 360 -2.17 -2.89 4.16
N SER A 361 -2.67 -2.39 3.03
CA SER A 361 -1.96 -2.40 1.74
C SER A 361 -0.57 -1.76 1.87
N ASN A 362 0.45 -2.32 1.21
CA ASN A 362 1.83 -1.82 1.35
C ASN A 362 2.57 -1.64 0.03
N ASP A 363 2.49 -2.59 -0.90
CA ASP A 363 3.22 -2.50 -2.17
C ASP A 363 2.44 -3.14 -3.31
N LEU A 364 2.68 -2.66 -4.53
CA LEU A 364 1.96 -3.02 -5.75
C LEU A 364 2.93 -3.27 -6.92
N ARG A 365 2.66 -4.30 -7.71
CA ARG A 365 3.22 -4.49 -9.07
C ARG A 365 2.09 -4.63 -10.10
N TYR A 366 2.41 -4.39 -11.36
CA TYR A 366 1.50 -4.51 -12.49
C TYR A 366 2.20 -5.28 -13.62
N GLU A 367 2.10 -6.61 -13.59
CA GLU A 367 2.88 -7.53 -14.42
C GLU A 367 2.00 -8.69 -14.92
N ASP A 368 2.29 -9.26 -16.09
CA ASP A 368 1.53 -10.40 -16.63
C ASP A 368 1.92 -11.70 -15.92
N MET A 369 1.15 -12.07 -14.89
CA MET A 369 1.42 -13.27 -14.08
C MET A 369 0.84 -14.56 -14.71
N THR A 370 0.09 -14.46 -15.81
CA THR A 370 -0.60 -15.61 -16.43
C THR A 370 -0.07 -15.98 -17.82
N GLY A 371 0.75 -15.10 -18.40
CA GLY A 371 1.30 -15.19 -19.74
C GLY A 371 0.22 -15.02 -20.83
N ASP A 372 -0.84 -14.26 -20.55
CA ASP A 372 -1.94 -14.01 -21.49
C ASP A 372 -1.83 -12.66 -22.22
N GLY A 373 -0.78 -11.89 -21.92
CA GLY A 373 -0.51 -10.57 -22.47
C GLY A 373 -1.24 -9.43 -21.77
N LEU A 374 -1.97 -9.70 -20.67
CA LEU A 374 -2.68 -8.71 -19.88
C LEU A 374 -2.03 -8.60 -18.50
N PRO A 375 -1.44 -7.44 -18.13
CA PRO A 375 -0.85 -7.30 -16.82
C PRO A 375 -1.89 -7.36 -15.70
N ASP A 376 -1.52 -8.04 -14.61
CA ASP A 376 -2.30 -8.29 -13.40
C ASP A 376 -1.83 -7.40 -12.25
N LEU A 377 -2.67 -7.24 -11.22
CA LEU A 377 -2.28 -6.51 -10.01
C LEU A 377 -1.74 -7.49 -8.96
N ILE A 378 -0.49 -7.28 -8.53
CA ILE A 378 0.13 -8.06 -7.45
C ILE A 378 0.30 -7.16 -6.23
N LEU A 379 -0.39 -7.49 -5.15
CA LEU A 379 -0.51 -6.65 -3.95
C LEU A 379 -0.02 -7.42 -2.74
N VAL A 380 0.79 -6.75 -1.91
CA VAL A 380 1.05 -7.20 -0.54
C VAL A 380 0.31 -6.32 0.44
N ASN A 381 -0.33 -6.96 1.43
CA ASN A 381 -1.04 -6.28 2.49
C ASN A 381 -0.65 -6.89 3.84
N GLY A 382 -0.09 -6.06 4.71
CA GLY A 382 0.50 -6.50 5.95
C GLY A 382 0.90 -5.37 6.89
N ASP A 383 0.59 -4.11 6.57
CA ASP A 383 0.82 -3.02 7.50
C ASP A 383 0.03 -3.23 8.80
N ASN A 384 0.70 -3.04 9.92
CA ASN A 384 0.12 -3.25 11.23
C ASN A 384 0.50 -2.13 12.22
N ALA A 385 0.90 -0.97 11.70
CA ALA A 385 1.24 0.22 12.48
C ALA A 385 0.03 1.15 12.72
N ASP A 386 -1.19 0.62 12.63
CA ASP A 386 -2.46 1.34 12.79
C ASP A 386 -3.05 1.19 14.22
N GLN A 387 -4.34 1.50 14.38
CA GLN A 387 -5.08 1.35 15.65
C GLN A 387 -5.39 -0.11 16.01
N SER A 388 -5.05 -1.06 15.16
CA SER A 388 -5.42 -2.47 15.24
C SER A 388 -4.19 -3.37 15.06
N GLN A 389 -3.24 -3.26 16.01
CA GLN A 389 -1.97 -4.00 15.97
C GLN A 389 -2.14 -5.47 16.39
N ILE A 390 -2.81 -6.25 15.55
CA ILE A 390 -3.11 -7.67 15.76
C ILE A 390 -2.68 -8.49 14.53
N LEU A 391 -2.56 -9.81 14.69
CA LEU A 391 -2.34 -10.71 13.55
C LEU A 391 -3.65 -10.85 12.77
N LYS A 392 -3.78 -10.09 11.67
CA LYS A 392 -4.96 -10.10 10.80
C LYS A 392 -4.90 -11.27 9.83
N ASN A 393 -5.96 -12.08 9.77
CA ASN A 393 -6.02 -13.28 8.92
C ASN A 393 -5.99 -13.00 7.42
N TYR A 394 -6.36 -11.79 7.01
CA TYR A 394 -6.39 -11.36 5.63
C TYR A 394 -5.08 -10.70 5.16
N HIS A 395 -4.05 -10.62 6.01
CA HIS A 395 -2.71 -10.18 5.57
C HIS A 395 -2.05 -11.24 4.69
N GLY A 396 -1.42 -10.82 3.60
CA GLY A 396 -0.66 -11.70 2.73
C GLY A 396 -0.28 -11.11 1.38
N VAL A 397 -0.08 -12.00 0.42
CA VAL A 397 0.25 -11.70 -0.98
C VAL A 397 -0.95 -12.08 -1.85
N ARG A 398 -1.34 -11.21 -2.77
CA ARG A 398 -2.54 -11.36 -3.61
C ARG A 398 -2.22 -11.08 -5.07
N ILE A 399 -2.84 -11.86 -5.96
CA ILE A 399 -2.84 -11.59 -7.41
C ILE A 399 -4.29 -11.39 -7.85
N PHE A 400 -4.55 -10.25 -8.48
CA PHE A 400 -5.83 -9.95 -9.11
C PHE A 400 -5.66 -9.97 -10.63
N GLU A 401 -6.30 -10.94 -11.27
CA GLU A 401 -6.22 -11.17 -12.70
C GLU A 401 -7.04 -10.12 -13.47
N ASN A 402 -6.47 -9.56 -14.52
CA ASN A 402 -7.10 -8.60 -15.41
C ASN A 402 -7.89 -9.30 -16.52
N ASN A 403 -9.14 -8.90 -16.72
CA ASN A 403 -9.96 -9.45 -17.82
C ASN A 403 -9.85 -8.68 -19.16
N GLY A 404 -8.88 -7.77 -19.28
CA GLY A 404 -8.66 -6.92 -20.46
C GLY A 404 -9.68 -5.79 -20.62
N LYS A 405 -10.56 -5.56 -19.64
CA LYS A 405 -11.53 -4.47 -19.61
C LYS A 405 -11.39 -3.59 -18.37
N GLY A 406 -10.22 -3.64 -17.74
CA GLY A 406 -9.93 -2.94 -16.48
C GLY A 406 -10.75 -3.43 -15.30
N LYS A 407 -11.22 -4.69 -15.32
CA LYS A 407 -11.85 -5.35 -14.18
C LYS A 407 -10.94 -6.45 -13.68
N PHE A 408 -10.59 -6.35 -12.41
CA PHE A 408 -9.69 -7.26 -11.71
C PHE A 408 -10.46 -8.22 -10.81
N THR A 409 -10.03 -9.47 -10.74
CA THR A 409 -10.61 -10.49 -9.86
C THR A 409 -9.50 -11.19 -9.09
N GLU A 410 -9.62 -11.30 -7.77
CA GLU A 410 -8.66 -12.06 -6.97
C GLU A 410 -8.66 -13.53 -7.39
N LYS A 411 -7.51 -14.02 -7.89
CA LYS A 411 -7.34 -15.42 -8.30
C LYS A 411 -6.43 -16.20 -7.40
N TRP A 412 -5.52 -15.53 -6.72
CA TRP A 412 -4.58 -16.15 -5.82
C TRP A 412 -4.36 -15.29 -4.57
N PHE A 413 -4.30 -15.96 -3.43
CA PHE A 413 -4.00 -15.36 -2.13
C PHE A 413 -3.16 -16.34 -1.31
N TYR A 414 -2.00 -15.90 -0.87
CA TYR A 414 -1.19 -16.61 0.11
C TYR A 414 -1.17 -15.84 1.44
N PRO A 415 -1.66 -16.42 2.54
CA PRO A 415 -1.66 -15.75 3.83
C PRO A 415 -0.23 -15.55 4.35
N MET A 416 0.14 -14.32 4.68
CA MET A 416 1.46 -13.96 5.21
C MET A 416 1.33 -12.74 6.10
N HIS A 417 1.54 -12.92 7.42
CA HIS A 417 1.47 -11.79 8.34
C HIS A 417 2.59 -10.80 8.07
N GLY A 418 2.25 -9.51 8.03
CA GLY A 418 3.25 -8.46 7.96
C GLY A 418 3.83 -8.20 6.57
N ALA A 419 3.29 -8.80 5.50
CA ALA A 419 3.77 -8.61 4.14
C ALA A 419 3.84 -7.11 3.75
N THR A 420 5.04 -6.63 3.40
CA THR A 420 5.32 -5.20 3.18
C THR A 420 6.06 -4.88 1.90
N GLY A 421 6.93 -5.77 1.40
CA GLY A 421 7.67 -5.55 0.17
C GLY A 421 7.48 -6.73 -0.77
N LEU A 422 7.54 -6.46 -2.07
CA LEU A 422 7.31 -7.43 -3.12
C LEU A 422 8.30 -7.15 -4.27
N GLU A 423 8.84 -8.19 -4.89
CA GLU A 423 9.38 -8.13 -6.25
C GLU A 423 8.84 -9.29 -7.08
N VAL A 424 8.78 -9.09 -8.40
CA VAL A 424 8.29 -10.04 -9.40
C VAL A 424 9.30 -10.06 -10.54
N ASP A 425 9.72 -11.25 -10.97
CA ASP A 425 10.56 -11.48 -12.15
C ASP A 425 10.55 -12.97 -12.52
N ASP A 426 11.09 -13.30 -13.69
CA ASP A 426 11.46 -14.67 -14.06
C ASP A 426 12.83 -15.00 -13.42
N PHE A 427 12.83 -15.24 -12.10
CA PHE A 427 14.07 -15.40 -11.34
C PHE A 427 14.76 -16.74 -11.65
N ASP A 428 14.01 -17.77 -12.02
CA ASP A 428 14.55 -19.08 -12.37
C ASP A 428 14.78 -19.31 -13.88
N GLN A 429 14.44 -18.30 -14.70
CA GLN A 429 14.63 -18.26 -16.15
C GLN A 429 13.85 -19.35 -16.91
N ASP A 430 12.71 -19.79 -16.38
CA ASP A 430 11.87 -20.80 -17.00
C ASP A 430 10.79 -20.22 -17.93
N GLY A 431 10.64 -18.89 -17.93
CA GLY A 431 9.73 -18.13 -18.77
C GLY A 431 8.39 -17.81 -18.13
N ASP A 432 8.19 -18.15 -16.86
CA ASP A 432 7.06 -17.71 -16.05
C ASP A 432 7.48 -16.67 -14.98
N MET A 433 6.51 -16.06 -14.30
CA MET A 433 6.77 -14.94 -13.38
C MET A 433 6.69 -15.42 -11.93
N ASP A 434 7.85 -15.45 -11.29
CA ASP A 434 8.00 -15.69 -9.86
C ASP A 434 7.72 -14.43 -9.04
N LEU A 435 7.59 -14.61 -7.72
CA LEU A 435 7.47 -13.49 -6.80
C LEU A 435 8.20 -13.73 -5.49
N ILE A 436 8.70 -12.66 -4.86
CA ILE A 436 9.27 -12.71 -3.53
C ILE A 436 8.64 -11.64 -2.66
N ALA A 437 8.22 -12.01 -1.45
CA ALA A 437 7.64 -11.10 -0.48
C ALA A 437 8.45 -11.07 0.82
N ILE A 438 8.55 -9.89 1.41
CA ILE A 438 9.14 -9.66 2.74
C ILE A 438 8.09 -9.15 3.72
N ALA A 439 8.28 -9.40 5.01
CA ALA A 439 7.42 -8.90 6.08
C ALA A 439 8.15 -8.05 7.11
N PHE A 440 7.54 -6.92 7.44
CA PHE A 440 7.99 -6.03 8.50
C PHE A 440 7.31 -6.28 9.85
N PHE A 441 6.07 -6.80 9.84
CA PHE A 441 5.31 -7.19 11.04
C PHE A 441 4.93 -8.69 11.06
N PRO A 442 5.91 -9.62 10.95
CA PRO A 442 5.60 -11.04 10.89
C PRO A 442 5.09 -11.58 12.23
N ASP A 443 4.39 -12.72 12.19
CA ASP A 443 4.17 -13.52 13.40
C ASP A 443 5.49 -14.17 13.81
N ARG A 444 6.10 -13.63 14.87
CA ARG A 444 7.38 -14.11 15.41
C ARG A 444 7.30 -15.50 16.04
N ASN A 445 6.09 -16.02 16.31
CA ASN A 445 5.89 -17.37 16.85
C ASN A 445 5.65 -18.41 15.75
N GLN A 446 5.51 -17.98 14.48
CA GLN A 446 5.24 -18.87 13.37
C GLN A 446 6.43 -19.78 13.07
N THR A 447 6.17 -21.09 12.95
CA THR A 447 7.17 -22.10 12.57
C THR A 447 6.69 -22.90 11.36
N PRO A 448 7.47 -22.96 10.25
CA PRO A 448 8.72 -22.24 10.05
C PRO A 448 8.50 -20.72 9.91
N ARG A 449 9.56 -19.93 10.10
CA ARG A 449 9.51 -18.46 9.98
C ARG A 449 9.12 -18.06 8.55
N GLN A 450 8.22 -17.08 8.44
CA GLN A 450 7.56 -16.70 7.18
C GLN A 450 7.58 -15.19 6.98
N ASP A 451 8.77 -14.60 7.08
CA ASP A 451 8.95 -13.16 6.90
C ASP A 451 9.79 -12.77 5.68
N LEU A 452 10.32 -13.76 4.97
CA LEU A 452 10.78 -13.66 3.60
C LEU A 452 10.38 -14.98 2.91
N ILE A 453 9.54 -14.91 1.89
CA ILE A 453 9.07 -16.08 1.14
C ILE A 453 9.25 -15.79 -0.35
N TYR A 454 9.98 -16.67 -1.02
CA TYR A 454 10.01 -16.76 -2.47
C TYR A 454 8.94 -17.74 -2.94
N PHE A 455 8.28 -17.42 -4.02
CA PHE A 455 7.16 -18.15 -4.58
C PHE A 455 7.50 -18.44 -6.02
N GLN A 456 7.96 -19.67 -6.24
CA GLN A 456 8.27 -20.16 -7.57
C GLN A 456 6.95 -20.43 -8.28
N GLN A 457 6.74 -19.86 -9.46
CA GLN A 457 5.61 -20.23 -10.27
C GLN A 457 5.86 -21.62 -10.87
N GLY A 458 4.77 -22.34 -11.12
CA GLY A 458 4.81 -23.62 -11.82
C GLY A 458 3.70 -23.64 -12.87
N ASP A 459 2.93 -24.72 -12.95
CA ASP A 459 1.78 -24.74 -13.86
C ASP A 459 0.80 -23.57 -13.58
N LYS A 460 0.74 -22.60 -14.51
CA LYS A 460 -0.16 -21.42 -14.59
C LYS A 460 -0.88 -21.06 -13.29
N SER A 461 -0.39 -19.99 -12.64
CA SER A 461 -0.99 -19.38 -11.43
C SER A 461 -0.97 -20.25 -10.17
N LYS A 462 -0.11 -21.27 -10.12
CA LYS A 462 0.26 -21.99 -8.89
C LYS A 462 1.65 -21.57 -8.47
N TYR A 463 1.82 -21.41 -7.16
CA TYR A 463 3.06 -20.92 -6.59
C TYR A 463 3.51 -21.85 -5.46
N ASP A 464 4.72 -22.38 -5.58
CA ASP A 464 5.37 -23.17 -4.55
C ASP A 464 6.16 -22.23 -3.63
N PRO A 465 5.83 -22.16 -2.32
CA PRO A 465 6.52 -21.27 -1.40
C PRO A 465 7.83 -21.87 -0.88
N PHE A 466 8.88 -21.05 -0.82
CA PHE A 466 10.21 -21.36 -0.30
C PHE A 466 10.67 -20.28 0.68
N ILE A 467 11.42 -20.70 1.70
CA ILE A 467 11.99 -19.82 2.72
C ILE A 467 13.49 -20.04 2.84
N LEU A 468 14.20 -19.04 3.39
CA LEU A 468 15.63 -19.15 3.67
C LEU A 468 15.91 -20.23 4.71
N GLU A 469 16.87 -21.10 4.39
CA GLU A 469 17.46 -21.98 5.37
C GLU A 469 18.33 -21.15 6.34
N ASN A 470 18.12 -21.30 7.64
CA ASN A 470 18.86 -20.55 8.68
C ASN A 470 18.76 -19.01 8.57
N ALA A 471 17.57 -18.49 8.25
CA ALA A 471 17.31 -17.06 8.11
C ALA A 471 17.78 -16.22 9.33
N PRO A 472 18.56 -15.13 9.15
CA PRO A 472 19.01 -14.29 10.26
C PRO A 472 17.84 -13.49 10.87
N GLU A 473 17.91 -13.19 12.16
CA GLU A 473 16.86 -12.46 12.92
C GLU A 473 16.87 -10.95 12.66
N PHE A 474 16.58 -10.53 11.42
CA PHE A 474 16.38 -9.12 11.06
C PHE A 474 14.91 -8.78 10.82
N ASN A 475 14.56 -7.49 10.87
CA ASN A 475 13.30 -7.00 10.31
C ASN A 475 13.58 -6.43 8.91
N TRP A 476 12.73 -6.82 7.96
CA TRP A 476 12.87 -6.46 6.55
C TRP A 476 11.99 -5.26 6.23
N LEU A 477 12.57 -4.19 5.69
CA LEU A 477 11.79 -2.98 5.34
C LEU A 477 11.75 -2.73 3.83
N THR A 478 12.84 -3.01 3.13
CA THR A 478 12.98 -2.70 1.71
C THR A 478 13.51 -3.92 0.97
N ILE A 479 13.09 -4.08 -0.28
CA ILE A 479 13.59 -5.09 -1.20
C ILE A 479 13.78 -4.43 -2.57
N THR A 480 14.75 -4.91 -3.34
CA THR A 480 14.95 -4.54 -4.75
C THR A 480 15.62 -5.70 -5.46
N LYS A 481 15.42 -5.80 -6.78
CA LYS A 481 16.16 -6.69 -7.66
C LYS A 481 17.18 -5.92 -8.50
N GLY A 482 18.22 -6.62 -8.96
CA GLY A 482 19.17 -6.10 -9.93
C GLY A 482 20.43 -6.94 -10.02
N ASP A 483 21.07 -6.92 -11.19
CA ASP A 483 22.31 -7.64 -11.48
C ASP A 483 23.51 -7.01 -10.71
N LEU A 484 23.88 -7.57 -9.55
CA LEU A 484 24.93 -7.00 -8.69
C LEU A 484 26.33 -7.38 -9.17
N ASP A 485 26.53 -8.58 -9.71
CA ASP A 485 27.85 -9.04 -10.16
C ASP A 485 28.11 -8.88 -11.66
N GLY A 486 27.08 -8.64 -12.46
CA GLY A 486 27.16 -8.39 -13.90
C GLY A 486 27.07 -9.67 -14.74
N ASP A 487 26.50 -10.75 -14.22
CA ASP A 487 26.39 -12.03 -14.93
C ASP A 487 25.10 -12.17 -15.76
N GLY A 488 24.17 -11.22 -15.60
CA GLY A 488 22.95 -11.08 -16.40
C GLY A 488 21.70 -11.67 -15.74
N ASP A 489 21.81 -12.31 -14.58
CA ASP A 489 20.67 -12.71 -13.78
C ASP A 489 20.24 -11.61 -12.79
N GLN A 490 19.12 -11.82 -12.10
CA GLN A 490 18.60 -10.86 -11.12
C GLN A 490 18.89 -11.34 -9.71
N ASP A 491 19.81 -10.65 -9.03
CA ASP A 491 19.99 -10.77 -7.59
C ASP A 491 18.92 -10.00 -6.82
N LEU A 492 18.75 -10.34 -5.53
CA LEU A 492 17.84 -9.64 -4.64
C LEU A 492 18.58 -9.03 -3.45
N VAL A 493 18.31 -7.76 -3.14
CA VAL A 493 18.84 -7.07 -1.97
C VAL A 493 17.71 -6.72 -1.02
N ILE A 494 17.82 -7.15 0.23
CA ILE A 494 16.81 -6.91 1.27
C ILE A 494 17.40 -6.05 2.37
N GLY A 495 16.89 -4.82 2.51
CA GLY A 495 17.34 -3.87 3.53
C GLY A 495 16.72 -4.11 4.90
N THR A 496 17.55 -4.03 5.94
CA THR A 496 17.17 -4.28 7.33
C THR A 496 16.78 -2.99 8.06
N PHE A 497 15.88 -3.13 9.04
CA PHE A 497 15.46 -2.01 9.89
C PHE A 497 15.26 -2.41 11.35
N ALA A 498 16.22 -2.05 12.21
CA ALA A 498 16.25 -2.40 13.62
C ALA A 498 15.55 -1.34 14.48
N PHE A 499 14.28 -1.56 14.84
CA PHE A 499 13.49 -0.62 15.65
C PHE A 499 14.09 -0.28 17.01
N ASP A 500 14.71 -1.25 17.67
CA ASP A 500 15.33 -1.11 18.97
C ASP A 500 16.55 -0.19 18.95
N GLU A 501 17.19 -0.04 17.79
CA GLU A 501 18.33 0.85 17.54
C GLU A 501 17.91 2.29 17.18
N LEU A 502 16.60 2.60 17.08
CA LEU A 502 16.12 3.96 16.81
C LEU A 502 16.42 4.95 17.94
N TYR A 503 16.33 4.46 19.17
CA TYR A 503 16.40 5.29 20.38
C TYR A 503 17.50 4.81 21.35
N LYS A 504 18.37 3.91 20.89
CA LYS A 504 19.46 3.33 21.66
C LYS A 504 20.73 3.24 20.81
N ALA A 505 21.88 3.20 21.47
CA ALA A 505 23.13 2.95 20.77
C ALA A 505 23.14 1.51 20.21
N PRO A 506 23.55 1.30 18.95
CA PRO A 506 23.73 -0.05 18.41
C PRO A 506 24.76 -0.83 19.22
N THR A 507 24.53 -2.13 19.38
CA THR A 507 25.44 -3.03 20.11
C THR A 507 26.04 -4.12 19.21
N SER A 508 25.56 -4.23 17.97
CA SER A 508 26.00 -5.21 16.97
C SER A 508 26.75 -4.55 15.81
N THR A 509 27.50 -5.35 15.06
CA THR A 509 28.11 -4.91 13.80
C THR A 509 27.03 -4.56 12.79
N TRP A 510 27.28 -3.53 11.99
CA TRP A 510 26.32 -3.01 11.02
C TRP A 510 25.93 -4.12 10.02
N SER A 511 24.62 -4.39 9.92
CA SER A 511 24.09 -5.42 9.01
C SER A 511 22.93 -4.81 8.21
N PRO A 512 23.20 -3.81 7.34
CA PRO A 512 22.17 -2.96 6.75
C PRO A 512 21.31 -3.64 5.68
N PHE A 513 21.77 -4.77 5.15
CA PHE A 513 21.05 -5.58 4.17
C PHE A 513 21.59 -7.01 4.13
N ILE A 514 20.82 -7.89 3.49
CA ILE A 514 21.26 -9.20 3.01
C ILE A 514 21.10 -9.26 1.49
N ILE A 515 21.74 -10.23 0.85
CA ILE A 515 21.62 -10.49 -0.57
C ILE A 515 21.20 -11.94 -0.77
N LEU A 516 20.29 -12.17 -1.70
CA LEU A 516 20.08 -13.47 -2.30
C LEU A 516 20.74 -13.40 -3.66
N ARG A 517 21.92 -14.02 -3.77
CA ARG A 517 22.67 -14.10 -5.02
C ARG A 517 22.02 -15.13 -5.90
N ASN A 518 21.60 -14.74 -7.10
CA ASN A 518 21.14 -15.73 -8.05
C ASN A 518 22.38 -16.44 -8.63
N SER A 519 22.23 -17.73 -8.89
CA SER A 519 23.33 -18.62 -9.27
C SER A 519 23.04 -19.39 -10.55
N LEU A 520 21.94 -19.03 -11.22
CA LEU A 520 21.47 -19.67 -12.44
C LEU A 520 22.22 -19.06 -13.63
N LYS A 521 23.00 -19.92 -14.31
CA LYS A 521 23.86 -19.55 -15.45
C LYS A 521 23.28 -19.90 -16.79
#